data_AF-A0A377M2Y4-F1
#
_entry.id   AF-A0A377M2Y4-F1
#
_cell.length_a   1.000
_cell.length_b   1.000
_cell.length_c   1.000
_cell.angle_alpha   90.00
_cell.angle_beta   90.00
_cell.angle_gamma   90.00
#
_symmetry.space_group_name_H-M   'P 1'
#
loop_
_entity.id
_entity.type
_entity.pdbx_description
1 polymer ?
#
loop_
_entity_poly.entity_id
_entity_poly.type
_entity_poly.pdbx_seq_one_letter_code
_entity_poly.pdbx_strand_id
1 'polypeptide(L)'
;MISSLWIAKTGLDAQQTNMDVIANNLANVSTNGFKRQRAVFEDLLYQTIRQPGAQSSEQTTLPSGLQIGTGVRPVATERLHSQGNLSQTNNSKDVAIKGQGFFQVQLPDGTSAYTRDGSFQVDQNGQLVTAGGFQVQPAITIRRMP
;
A
#
# COMPACT_ATOMS: atom_id res chain seq x y z
N MET A 1 15.55 -25.45 20.12
CA MET A 1 14.59 -25.97 19.12
C MET A 1 13.31 -25.13 19.04
N ILE A 2 12.72 -24.70 20.15
CA ILE A 2 11.51 -23.85 20.10
C ILE A 2 11.78 -22.48 19.44
N SER A 3 12.90 -21.82 19.76
CA SER A 3 13.27 -20.51 19.19
C SER A 3 13.46 -20.52 17.67
N SER A 4 14.10 -21.56 17.12
CA SER A 4 14.29 -21.70 15.66
C SER A 4 12.97 -21.91 14.91
N LEU A 5 12.01 -22.63 15.51
CA LEU A 5 10.67 -22.80 14.94
C LEU A 5 9.89 -21.48 14.91
N TRP A 6 10.02 -20.65 15.95
CA TRP A 6 9.42 -19.31 15.97
C TRP A 6 10.02 -18.39 14.92
N ILE A 7 11.35 -18.39 14.79
CA ILE A 7 12.03 -17.62 13.74
C ILE A 7 11.54 -18.06 12.36
N ALA A 8 11.49 -19.37 12.10
CA ALA A 8 10.99 -19.91 10.83
C ALA A 8 9.52 -19.53 10.57
N LYS A 9 8.65 -19.61 11.60
CA LYS A 9 7.25 -19.20 11.51
C LYS A 9 7.12 -17.72 11.15
N THR A 10 7.82 -16.83 11.86
CA THR A 10 7.76 -15.39 11.57
C THR A 10 8.25 -15.06 10.17
N GLY A 11 9.26 -15.78 9.67
CA GLY A 11 9.70 -15.70 8.28
C GLY A 11 8.62 -16.14 7.27
N LEU A 12 7.94 -17.26 7.53
CA LEU A 12 6.83 -17.72 6.70
C LEU A 12 5.65 -16.74 6.69
N ASP A 13 5.25 -16.24 7.85
CA ASP A 13 4.14 -15.26 7.97
C ASP A 13 4.48 -13.96 7.23
N ALA A 14 5.73 -13.50 7.30
CA ALA A 14 6.22 -12.36 6.53
C ALA A 14 6.18 -12.60 5.02
N GLN A 15 6.60 -13.79 4.56
CA GLN A 15 6.53 -14.16 3.14
C GLN A 15 5.09 -14.30 2.65
N GLN A 16 4.18 -14.85 3.45
CA GLN A 16 2.76 -14.90 3.14
C GLN A 16 2.19 -13.48 2.95
N THR A 17 2.49 -12.58 3.89
CA THR A 17 2.06 -11.18 3.80
C THR A 17 2.62 -10.51 2.53
N ASN A 18 3.89 -10.78 2.18
CA ASN A 18 4.48 -10.27 0.95
C ASN A 18 3.75 -10.78 -0.30
N MET A 19 3.46 -12.07 -0.34
CA MET A 19 2.71 -12.72 -1.42
C MET A 19 1.31 -12.11 -1.57
N ASP A 20 0.60 -11.88 -0.46
CA ASP A 20 -0.74 -11.30 -0.48
C ASP A 20 -0.73 -9.87 -1.04
N VAL A 21 0.28 -9.06 -0.66
CA VAL A 21 0.45 -7.70 -1.20
C VAL A 21 0.78 -7.73 -2.69
N ILE A 22 1.66 -8.62 -3.13
CA ILE A 22 2.01 -8.79 -4.54
C ILE A 22 0.77 -9.25 -5.35
N ALA A 23 0.02 -10.22 -4.84
CA ALA A 23 -1.19 -10.73 -5.46
C ALA A 23 -2.25 -9.63 -5.61
N ASN A 24 -2.47 -8.83 -4.57
CA ASN A 24 -3.40 -7.70 -4.64
C ASN A 24 -2.96 -6.65 -5.67
N ASN A 25 -1.66 -6.33 -5.72
CA ASN A 25 -1.13 -5.41 -6.73
C ASN A 25 -1.34 -5.93 -8.15
N LEU A 26 -1.11 -7.22 -8.38
CA LEU A 26 -1.29 -7.85 -9.68
C LEU A 26 -2.77 -7.86 -10.10
N ALA A 27 -3.66 -8.21 -9.18
CA ALA A 27 -5.10 -8.20 -9.42
C ALA A 27 -5.63 -6.80 -9.80
N ASN A 28 -5.04 -5.74 -9.24
CA ASN A 28 -5.44 -4.36 -9.49
C ASN A 28 -4.62 -3.64 -10.57
N VAL A 29 -3.82 -4.36 -11.37
CA VAL A 29 -2.95 -3.76 -12.40
C VAL A 29 -3.73 -2.95 -13.44
N SER A 30 -4.96 -3.36 -13.74
CA SER A 30 -5.86 -2.71 -14.70
C SER A 30 -6.84 -1.73 -14.06
N THR A 31 -6.79 -1.54 -12.73
CA THR A 31 -7.71 -0.64 -12.04
C THR A 31 -7.26 0.82 -12.21
N ASN A 32 -8.16 1.66 -12.73
CA ASN A 32 -7.89 3.07 -12.95
C ASN A 32 -7.49 3.77 -11.66
N GLY A 33 -6.38 4.51 -11.70
CA GLY A 33 -5.93 5.29 -10.55
C GLY A 33 -5.34 4.48 -9.39
N PHE A 34 -5.22 3.14 -9.51
CA PHE A 34 -4.65 2.29 -8.48
C PHE A 34 -3.22 2.69 -8.13
N LYS A 35 -2.90 2.67 -6.84
CA LYS A 35 -1.56 2.91 -6.30
C LYS A 35 -1.08 1.64 -5.61
N ARG A 36 -0.06 1.01 -6.21
CA ARG A 36 0.53 -0.23 -5.71
C ARG A 36 1.05 -0.06 -4.29
N GLN A 37 0.97 -1.13 -3.52
CA GLN A 37 1.47 -1.19 -2.16
C GLN A 37 2.75 -2.03 -2.07
N ARG A 38 3.55 -1.81 -1.04
CA ARG A 38 4.75 -2.62 -0.74
C ARG A 38 4.76 -2.98 0.73
N ALA A 39 4.99 -4.25 1.05
CA ALA A 39 5.21 -4.70 2.42
C ALA A 39 6.58 -4.23 2.93
N VAL A 40 6.62 -3.70 4.14
CA VAL A 40 7.84 -3.29 4.83
C VAL A 40 8.05 -4.22 6.02
N PHE A 41 9.27 -4.73 6.15
CA PHE A 41 9.65 -5.69 7.19
C PHE A 41 10.77 -5.10 8.05
N GLU A 42 10.76 -5.46 9.33
CA GLU A 42 11.82 -5.12 10.29
C GLU A 42 12.24 -6.36 11.06
N ASP A 43 13.50 -6.40 11.48
CA ASP A 43 14.01 -7.43 12.37
C ASP A 43 13.44 -7.25 13.79
N LEU A 44 13.40 -8.36 14.53
CA LEU A 44 13.01 -8.37 15.92
C LEU A 44 14.24 -8.26 16.82
N LEU A 45 14.02 -7.82 18.08
CA LEU A 45 15.07 -7.62 19.07
C LEU A 45 15.97 -8.86 19.23
N TYR A 46 17.27 -8.63 19.37
CA TYR A 46 18.25 -9.69 19.50
C TYR A 46 18.33 -10.18 20.96
N GLN A 47 18.37 -11.49 21.16
CA GLN A 47 18.67 -12.10 22.45
C GLN A 47 20.19 -12.16 22.65
N THR A 48 20.71 -11.46 23.65
CA THR A 48 22.13 -11.51 24.01
C THR A 48 22.37 -12.66 24.97
N ILE A 49 23.07 -13.70 24.50
CA ILE A 49 23.40 -14.89 25.31
C ILE A 49 24.73 -14.68 26.03
N ARG A 50 25.69 -13.99 25.39
CA ARG A 50 26.99 -13.65 25.99
C ARG A 50 27.37 -12.24 25.58
N GLN A 51 27.79 -11.44 26.55
CA GLN A 51 28.32 -10.11 26.26
C GLN A 51 29.81 -10.20 25.88
N PRO A 52 30.28 -9.36 24.94
CA PRO A 52 31.71 -9.23 24.68
C PRO A 52 32.45 -8.84 25.96
N GLY A 53 33.62 -9.43 26.20
CA GLY A 53 34.42 -9.17 27.41
C GLY A 53 34.02 -9.99 28.65
N ALA A 54 33.01 -10.87 28.55
CA ALA A 54 32.72 -11.82 29.62
C ALA A 54 33.89 -12.79 29.86
N GLN A 55 34.19 -13.13 31.11
CA GLN A 55 35.24 -14.09 31.44
C GLN A 55 34.86 -15.50 30.96
N SER A 56 35.74 -16.12 30.17
CA SER A 56 35.66 -17.53 29.80
C SER A 56 36.39 -18.42 30.81
N SER A 57 37.40 -17.89 31.50
CA SER A 57 38.16 -18.51 32.60
C SER A 57 38.73 -17.41 33.51
N GLU A 58 39.39 -17.76 34.63
CA GLU A 58 40.07 -16.80 35.52
C GLU A 58 41.07 -15.88 34.80
N GLN A 59 41.58 -16.26 33.62
CA GLN A 59 42.63 -15.54 32.90
C GLN A 59 42.25 -15.20 31.44
N THR A 60 41.07 -15.55 30.97
CA THR A 60 40.69 -15.35 29.55
C THR A 60 39.32 -14.71 29.41
N THR A 61 39.24 -13.66 28.61
CA THR A 61 37.99 -12.96 28.25
C THR A 61 37.54 -13.33 26.84
N LEU A 62 36.24 -13.44 26.63
CA LEU A 62 35.65 -13.68 25.32
C LEU A 62 35.76 -12.40 24.46
N PRO A 63 36.39 -12.45 23.29
CA PRO A 63 36.58 -11.27 22.45
C PRO A 63 35.30 -10.84 21.72
N SER A 64 34.32 -11.74 21.55
CA SER A 64 33.06 -11.46 20.87
C SER A 64 31.84 -11.83 21.72
N GLY A 65 30.77 -11.04 21.58
CA GLY A 65 29.47 -11.36 22.14
C GLY A 65 28.71 -12.36 21.26
N LEU A 66 27.77 -13.08 21.87
CA LEU A 66 26.84 -13.96 21.17
C LEU A 66 25.44 -13.37 21.26
N GLN A 67 24.91 -12.95 20.11
CA GLN A 67 23.54 -12.44 19.96
C GLN A 67 22.78 -13.30 18.94
N ILE A 68 21.52 -13.59 19.22
CA ILE A 68 20.64 -14.35 18.33
C ILE A 68 19.44 -13.48 17.95
N GLY A 69 19.25 -13.26 16.65
CA GLY A 69 18.06 -12.57 16.13
C GLY A 69 16.79 -13.39 16.38
N THR A 70 15.70 -12.73 16.75
CA THR A 70 14.45 -13.42 17.15
C THR A 70 13.41 -13.54 16.05
N GLY A 71 13.73 -13.08 14.83
CA GLY A 71 12.87 -13.21 13.66
C GLY A 71 12.63 -11.89 12.95
N VAL A 72 11.54 -11.82 12.19
CA VAL A 72 11.14 -10.68 11.36
C VAL A 72 9.65 -10.41 11.55
N ARG A 73 9.20 -9.17 11.39
CA ARG A 73 7.76 -8.86 11.33
C ARG A 73 7.43 -7.89 10.19
N PRO A 74 6.24 -8.01 9.56
CA PRO A 74 5.69 -6.94 8.75
C PRO A 74 5.28 -5.77 9.64
N VAL A 75 5.65 -4.55 9.23
CA VAL A 75 5.41 -3.32 10.02
C VAL A 75 4.40 -2.41 9.36
N ALA A 76 4.42 -2.33 8.03
CA ALA A 76 3.48 -1.51 7.27
C ALA A 76 3.31 -2.03 5.84
N THR A 77 2.21 -1.62 5.22
CA THR A 77 2.02 -1.66 3.77
C THR A 77 2.04 -0.23 3.23
N GLU A 78 3.15 0.13 2.61
CA GLU A 78 3.35 1.48 2.09
C GLU A 78 2.71 1.63 0.72
N ARG A 79 1.92 2.68 0.50
CA ARG A 79 1.33 2.99 -0.81
C ARG A 79 2.28 3.87 -1.63
N LEU A 80 2.56 3.46 -2.85
CA LEU A 80 3.49 4.16 -3.75
C LEU A 80 2.71 5.06 -4.71
N HIS A 81 2.87 6.37 -4.56
CA HIS A 81 2.13 7.41 -5.29
C HIS A 81 2.74 7.78 -6.66
N SER A 82 3.48 6.89 -7.29
CA SER A 82 4.04 7.14 -8.63
C SER A 82 2.94 7.28 -9.69
N GLN A 83 3.22 8.09 -10.71
CA GLN A 83 2.37 8.19 -11.90
C GLN A 83 2.47 6.87 -12.69
N GLY A 84 1.32 6.30 -13.05
CA GLY A 84 1.25 5.12 -13.90
C GLY A 84 1.14 5.49 -15.39
N ASN A 85 1.06 4.46 -16.23
CA ASN A 85 0.82 4.63 -17.65
C ASN A 85 -0.56 5.25 -17.90
N LEU A 86 -0.64 6.17 -18.85
CA LEU A 86 -1.89 6.76 -19.31
C LEU A 86 -2.24 6.12 -20.66
N SER A 87 -3.50 5.71 -20.81
CA SER A 87 -4.04 5.21 -22.07
C SER A 87 -5.07 6.19 -22.60
N GLN A 88 -5.02 6.48 -23.90
CA GLN A 88 -6.01 7.33 -24.55
C GLN A 88 -7.26 6.51 -24.87
N THR A 89 -8.40 6.90 -24.32
CA THR A 89 -9.69 6.19 -24.50
C THR A 89 -10.60 6.82 -25.55
N ASN A 90 -10.28 8.04 -26.03
CA ASN A 90 -11.11 8.84 -26.96
C ASN A 90 -12.53 9.19 -26.46
N ASN A 91 -12.82 8.95 -25.19
CA ASN A 91 -14.07 9.38 -24.55
C ASN A 91 -13.88 10.76 -23.92
N SER A 92 -14.77 11.70 -24.21
CA SER A 92 -14.69 13.08 -23.70
C SER A 92 -14.90 13.19 -22.18
N LYS A 93 -15.44 12.15 -21.55
CA LYS A 93 -15.68 12.10 -20.10
C LYS A 93 -14.57 11.38 -19.33
N ASP A 94 -13.60 10.79 -20.04
CA ASP A 94 -12.46 10.15 -19.41
C ASP A 94 -11.33 11.18 -19.29
N VAL A 95 -11.03 11.57 -18.05
CA VAL A 95 -10.04 12.62 -17.78
C VAL A 95 -8.96 12.10 -16.84
N ALA A 96 -7.70 12.20 -17.25
CA ALA A 96 -6.57 11.88 -16.39
C ALA A 96 -5.82 13.16 -16.00
N ILE A 97 -5.61 13.39 -14.70
CA ILE A 97 -4.66 14.44 -14.27
C ILE A 97 -3.24 13.96 -14.59
N LYS A 98 -2.42 14.81 -15.21
CA LYS A 98 -0.99 14.56 -15.42
C LYS A 98 -0.18 15.20 -14.30
N GLY A 99 0.47 14.37 -13.48
CA GLY A 99 1.23 14.83 -12.31
C GLY A 99 0.48 14.58 -10.99
N GLN A 100 0.72 15.44 -10.01
CA GLN A 100 0.16 15.31 -8.66
C GLN A 100 -1.27 15.89 -8.61
N GLY A 101 -2.09 15.38 -7.68
CA GLY A 101 -3.47 15.82 -7.49
C GLY A 101 -4.46 14.65 -7.51
N PHE A 102 -5.71 14.94 -7.12
CA PHE A 102 -6.83 14.01 -7.10
C PHE A 102 -8.10 14.74 -7.55
N PHE A 103 -9.05 13.99 -8.08
CA PHE A 103 -10.42 14.47 -8.25
C PHE A 103 -11.14 14.40 -6.91
N GLN A 104 -11.87 15.46 -6.59
CA GLN A 104 -12.74 15.50 -5.43
C GLN A 104 -14.14 15.03 -5.84
N VAL A 105 -14.73 14.13 -5.05
CA VAL A 105 -16.07 13.61 -5.25
C VAL A 105 -16.86 13.69 -3.95
N GLN A 106 -18.18 13.75 -4.06
CA GLN A 106 -19.10 13.80 -2.92
C GLN A 106 -19.69 12.42 -2.68
N LEU A 107 -19.46 11.86 -1.49
CA LEU A 107 -20.12 10.64 -1.04
C LEU A 107 -21.60 10.91 -0.70
N PRO A 108 -22.46 9.87 -0.62
CA PRO A 108 -23.89 10.02 -0.38
C PRO A 108 -24.23 10.64 0.98
N ASP A 109 -23.32 10.56 1.94
CA ASP A 109 -23.42 11.15 3.27
C ASP A 109 -23.05 12.65 3.31
N GLY A 110 -22.66 13.24 2.17
CA GLY A 110 -22.23 14.63 2.10
C GLY A 110 -20.76 14.86 2.48
N THR A 111 -19.96 13.81 2.66
CA THR A 111 -18.51 13.94 2.88
C THR A 111 -17.70 13.92 1.57
N SER A 112 -16.64 14.73 1.50
CA SER A 112 -15.75 14.75 0.35
C SER A 112 -14.78 13.57 0.38
N ALA A 113 -14.65 12.90 -0.76
CA ALA A 113 -13.67 11.85 -1.00
C ALA A 113 -12.78 12.22 -2.20
N TYR A 114 -11.63 11.53 -2.30
CA TYR A 114 -10.63 11.79 -3.34
C TYR A 114 -10.37 10.54 -4.15
N THR A 115 -10.37 10.68 -5.47
CA THR A 115 -10.09 9.59 -6.40
C THR A 115 -9.12 10.02 -7.49
N ARG A 116 -8.40 9.03 -8.03
CA ARG A 116 -7.60 9.20 -9.24
C ARG A 116 -8.23 8.56 -10.46
N ASP A 117 -9.38 7.92 -10.27
CA ASP A 117 -10.22 7.42 -11.34
C ASP A 117 -10.85 8.59 -12.08
N GLY A 118 -10.64 8.61 -13.38
CA GLY A 118 -11.09 9.63 -14.30
C GLY A 118 -12.26 9.20 -15.17
N SER A 119 -12.82 8.02 -14.94
CA SER A 119 -13.92 7.46 -15.72
C SER A 119 -15.27 8.02 -15.23
N PHE A 120 -15.67 9.15 -15.81
CA PHE A 120 -16.90 9.83 -15.42
C PHE A 120 -18.08 9.50 -16.34
N GLN A 121 -19.28 9.58 -15.77
CA GLN A 121 -20.56 9.36 -16.43
C GLN A 121 -21.51 10.52 -16.13
N VAL A 122 -22.63 10.55 -16.84
CA VAL A 122 -23.67 11.57 -16.65
C VAL A 122 -24.91 10.89 -16.10
N ASP A 123 -25.40 11.36 -14.97
CA ASP A 123 -26.61 10.84 -14.34
C ASP A 123 -27.90 11.34 -15.02
N GLN A 124 -29.06 10.94 -14.48
CA GLN A 124 -30.37 11.35 -15.00
C GLN A 124 -30.62 12.87 -14.91
N ASN A 125 -29.96 13.54 -13.96
CA ASN A 125 -30.07 14.99 -13.74
C ASN A 125 -29.06 15.78 -14.59
N GLY A 126 -28.27 15.11 -15.43
CA GLY A 126 -27.23 15.73 -16.25
C GLY A 126 -25.94 16.04 -15.48
N GLN A 127 -25.77 15.55 -14.26
CA GLN A 127 -24.60 15.81 -13.43
C GLN A 127 -23.48 14.81 -13.75
N LEU A 128 -22.23 15.30 -13.68
CA LEU A 128 -21.05 14.45 -13.82
C LEU A 128 -20.81 13.66 -12.54
N VAL A 129 -20.83 12.34 -12.67
CA VAL A 129 -20.69 11.38 -11.57
C VAL A 129 -19.61 10.34 -11.90
N THR A 130 -19.05 9.70 -10.89
CA THR A 130 -18.20 8.51 -11.07
C THR A 130 -19.04 7.28 -11.45
N ALA A 131 -18.41 6.17 -11.81
CA ALA A 131 -19.09 4.89 -12.04
C ALA A 131 -19.93 4.40 -10.85
N GLY A 132 -19.62 4.84 -9.62
CA GLY A 132 -20.41 4.55 -8.41
C GLY A 132 -21.56 5.53 -8.15
N GLY A 133 -21.78 6.51 -9.03
CA GLY A 133 -22.81 7.54 -8.85
C GLY A 133 -22.40 8.71 -7.94
N PHE A 134 -21.15 8.77 -7.48
CA PHE A 134 -20.66 9.89 -6.66
C PHE A 134 -20.40 11.12 -7.51
N GLN A 135 -20.95 12.26 -7.09
CA GLN A 135 -20.88 13.51 -7.83
C GLN A 135 -19.46 14.11 -7.79
N VAL A 136 -18.97 14.59 -8.93
CA VAL A 136 -17.68 15.31 -9.01
C VAL A 136 -17.81 16.71 -8.42
N GLN A 137 -16.79 17.18 -7.71
CA GLN A 137 -16.73 18.52 -7.14
C GLN A 137 -15.69 19.43 -7.82
N PRO A 138 -16.04 20.71 -8.10
CA PRO A 138 -17.38 21.30 -8.00
C PRO A 138 -18.37 20.63 -8.97
N ALA A 139 -19.68 20.75 -8.68
CA ALA A 139 -20.72 20.13 -9.49
C ALA A 139 -20.67 20.60 -10.95
N ILE A 140 -20.55 19.66 -11.88
CA ILE A 140 -20.57 19.92 -13.33
C ILE A 140 -21.86 19.35 -13.91
N THR A 141 -22.69 20.19 -14.52
CA THR A 141 -23.90 19.77 -15.22
C THR A 141 -23.68 19.86 -16.72
N ILE A 142 -23.79 18.73 -17.42
CA ILE A 142 -23.72 18.62 -18.87
C ILE A 142 -25.14 18.70 -19.43
N ARG A 143 -25.47 19.84 -20.05
CA ARG A 143 -26.75 20.03 -20.72
C ARG A 143 -26.79 19.14 -21.97
N ARG A 144 -27.70 18.16 -21.99
CA ARG A 144 -28.04 17.46 -23.23
C ARG A 144 -28.71 18.46 -24.16
N MET A 145 -28.12 18.69 -25.34
CA MET A 145 -28.84 19.39 -26.39
C MET A 145 -29.97 18.46 -26.90
N PRO A 146 -31.15 19.01 -27.24
CA PRO A 146 -32.27 18.26 -27.78
C PRO A 146 -31.95 17.60 -29.12
#